data_AF-A0A2V9LDM7-F1
#
_entry.id   AF-A0A2V9LDM7-F1
#
_cell.length_a   1.000
_cell.length_b   1.000
_cell.length_c   1.000
_cell.angle_alpha   90.00
_cell.angle_beta   90.00
_cell.angle_gamma   90.00
#
_symmetry.space_group_name_H-M   'P 1'
#
loop_
_entity.id
_entity.type
_entity.pdbx_description
1 polymer ?
#
loop_
_entity_poly.entity_id
_entity_poly.type
_entity_poly.pdbx_seq_one_letter_code
_entity_poly.pdbx_strand_id
1 'polypeptide(L)'
;MAHSNSRPCSRGGEMKGTRQLATWTPLLIGALLVVGCTSGARLVGVPGPGQGVPTGPPPLPSSDAGLADHVPQQIVIGVLPTADAHRIVAAIDGTVAREIRELNSVTVRLRQPTSIVDTIRNLQGMAGVRYAEPNYIYQLFRTPDDPFFSSKQWGPQNINAPTAWDITMGSPNTVVGVVDSGIDSTHPDFGGKVLAGTNCTTDTLPPPSHGTHVAGIAAAIGNNGTGIAGVNWTAGILPIKVCNASGSCANSDISCGVVFGVTFAISNPSLRVVENLSLGGPGYAQQLKDAFDYALQNNVLVVASSGNDGKSTVLFPAGYPGVMAVGASTPTNGRAAFSTYGTHLSVIAPGVDIYSTVPGGGYSLMSGTSMAAPHVAGVAALILALSPGLSPAQVRSQIERTATHLGSSAFDPQFGWGVVNAAAALGALVPNNYGQVQITVQDNVTMLGVGGADVVLWVGTASCLGLTQEVQTAQTSFGPPPTTAPPLGVASFNAVPVGSYCASASTTTKKGTTAAPFAVSPGTLTTATVTISP
;
A
#
# COMPACT_ATOMS: atom_id res chain seq x y z
N MET A 1 19.54 -28.34 30.64
CA MET A 1 20.79 -29.14 30.63
C MET A 1 21.48 -28.86 29.31
N ALA A 2 22.65 -28.23 29.39
CA ALA A 2 23.43 -27.75 28.26
C ALA A 2 24.49 -28.77 27.87
N HIS A 3 24.72 -28.97 26.57
CA HIS A 3 26.03 -29.30 26.00
C HIS A 3 26.04 -29.17 24.47
N SER A 4 27.12 -28.58 23.95
CA SER A 4 27.75 -28.77 22.62
C SER A 4 28.16 -27.41 22.03
N ASN A 5 29.36 -26.93 22.38
CA ASN A 5 30.63 -27.11 21.65
C ASN A 5 30.92 -25.99 20.64
N SER A 6 31.72 -25.05 21.11
CA SER A 6 32.47 -24.04 20.37
C SER A 6 33.87 -24.56 20.01
N ARG A 7 34.32 -24.44 18.76
CA ARG A 7 35.73 -24.12 18.40
C ARG A 7 35.83 -23.46 17.00
N PRO A 8 36.88 -22.64 16.76
CA PRO A 8 36.98 -21.69 15.65
C PRO A 8 37.93 -22.16 14.53
N CYS A 9 37.83 -21.56 13.34
CA CYS A 9 38.85 -21.64 12.29
C CYS A 9 39.24 -20.23 11.80
N SER A 10 40.55 -19.95 11.84
CA SER A 10 41.20 -18.80 11.21
C SER A 10 42.49 -19.27 10.53
N ARG A 11 42.99 -18.41 9.62
CA ARG A 11 44.19 -18.48 8.75
C ARG A 11 43.96 -19.28 7.46
N GLY A 12 44.31 -18.80 6.28
CA GLY A 12 45.25 -17.74 5.89
C GLY A 12 46.21 -18.34 4.87
N GLY A 13 46.24 -17.82 3.64
CA GLY A 13 47.12 -18.30 2.57
C GLY A 13 47.14 -17.33 1.40
N GLU A 14 48.26 -16.63 1.27
CA GLU A 14 48.65 -15.70 0.22
C GLU A 14 48.67 -16.36 -1.17
N MET A 15 48.41 -15.60 -2.24
CA MET A 15 49.17 -15.74 -3.47
C MET A 15 49.25 -14.43 -4.27
N LYS A 16 50.44 -14.27 -4.84
CA LYS A 16 51.08 -13.09 -5.43
C LYS A 16 50.38 -12.54 -6.68
N GLY A 17 50.51 -11.23 -6.87
CA GLY A 17 50.00 -10.51 -8.04
C GLY A 17 50.83 -10.64 -9.31
N THR A 18 50.25 -10.15 -10.39
CA THR A 18 50.97 -9.68 -11.58
C THR A 18 50.21 -8.51 -12.18
N ARG A 19 50.91 -7.38 -12.39
CA ARG A 19 50.44 -6.20 -13.13
C ARG A 19 50.39 -6.53 -14.63
N GLN A 20 49.40 -6.02 -15.37
CA GLN A 20 49.65 -5.52 -16.73
C GLN A 20 48.58 -4.50 -17.20
N LEU A 21 49.11 -3.28 -17.41
CA LEU A 21 48.82 -2.21 -18.38
C LEU A 21 47.43 -2.05 -19.03
N ALA A 22 46.99 -0.79 -18.93
CA ALA A 22 45.87 -0.15 -19.61
C ALA A 22 46.05 -0.04 -21.13
N THR A 23 44.92 -0.07 -21.85
CA THR A 23 44.71 0.71 -23.08
C THR A 23 43.27 1.22 -23.13
N TRP A 24 43.12 2.45 -23.59
CA TRP A 24 41.91 3.27 -23.64
C TRP A 24 41.34 3.34 -25.07
N THR A 25 40.09 3.82 -25.16
CA THR A 25 39.25 4.24 -26.31
C THR A 25 38.32 3.16 -26.89
N PRO A 26 37.02 3.46 -27.16
CA PRO A 26 36.64 4.43 -28.21
C PRO A 26 35.35 5.29 -28.03
N LEU A 27 35.32 6.34 -28.87
CA LEU A 27 34.24 6.96 -29.66
C LEU A 27 32.91 7.49 -29.07
N LEU A 28 32.64 8.74 -29.50
CA LEU A 28 31.38 9.47 -29.63
C LEU A 28 30.32 8.79 -30.54
N ILE A 29 29.05 9.13 -30.27
CA ILE A 29 27.84 9.35 -31.12
C ILE A 29 26.66 8.93 -30.23
N GLY A 30 25.61 9.69 -29.91
CA GLY A 30 24.86 10.74 -30.59
C GLY A 30 23.48 10.72 -29.93
N ALA A 31 23.08 11.79 -29.22
CA ALA A 31 21.82 11.81 -28.48
C ALA A 31 20.70 12.39 -29.36
N LEU A 32 19.74 11.52 -29.71
CA LEU A 32 18.45 11.90 -30.28
C LEU A 32 17.54 12.45 -29.16
N LEU A 33 17.12 13.70 -29.29
CA LEU A 33 16.06 14.30 -28.48
C LEU A 33 14.70 13.80 -28.99
N VAL A 34 14.01 13.00 -28.19
CA VAL A 34 12.55 12.78 -28.31
C VAL A 34 11.89 13.54 -27.18
N VAL A 35 11.15 14.59 -27.55
CA VAL A 35 10.31 15.38 -26.66
C VAL A 35 9.07 14.57 -26.31
N GLY A 36 8.91 14.23 -25.03
CA GLY A 36 7.69 13.66 -24.47
C GLY A 36 7.13 14.57 -23.39
N CYS A 37 6.09 15.34 -23.72
CA CYS A 37 5.28 16.07 -22.76
C CYS A 37 4.66 15.11 -21.75
N THR A 38 4.91 15.32 -20.46
CA THR A 38 4.03 14.80 -19.40
C THR A 38 3.73 15.92 -18.41
N SER A 39 2.50 16.42 -18.48
CA SER A 39 1.89 17.28 -17.48
C SER A 39 1.29 16.40 -16.39
N GLY A 40 1.82 16.49 -15.18
CA GLY A 40 1.30 15.81 -14.00
C GLY A 40 2.01 16.37 -12.77
N ALA A 41 1.25 17.03 -11.91
CA ALA A 41 1.75 17.69 -10.71
C ALA A 41 2.54 16.72 -9.83
N ARG A 42 3.88 16.83 -9.90
CA ARG A 42 4.76 16.30 -8.86
C ARG A 42 4.77 17.34 -7.74
N LEU A 43 4.56 16.91 -6.50
CA LEU A 43 5.04 17.67 -5.35
C LEU A 43 6.57 17.76 -5.51
N VAL A 44 7.05 18.89 -6.03
CA VAL A 44 8.48 19.13 -6.21
C VAL A 44 9.05 19.43 -4.83
N GLY A 45 9.86 18.50 -4.30
CA GLY A 45 10.57 18.70 -3.03
C GLY A 45 10.82 17.44 -2.20
N VAL A 46 10.12 16.34 -2.46
CA VAL A 46 10.39 15.05 -1.80
C VAL A 46 11.14 14.14 -2.78
N PRO A 47 12.42 13.82 -2.53
CA PRO A 47 13.14 12.80 -3.27
C PRO A 47 12.38 11.46 -3.18
N GLY A 48 12.26 10.75 -4.28
CA GLY A 48 11.80 9.36 -4.24
C GLY A 48 12.72 8.51 -3.34
N PRO A 49 12.18 7.51 -2.62
CA PRO A 49 12.98 6.67 -1.74
C PRO A 49 14.15 6.01 -2.52
N GLY A 50 15.38 6.18 -2.04
CA GLY A 50 16.59 5.56 -2.59
C GLY A 50 17.44 6.41 -3.54
N GLN A 51 17.02 7.63 -3.89
CA GLN A 51 17.91 8.58 -4.59
C GLN A 51 18.75 9.33 -3.56
N GLY A 52 20.08 9.31 -3.71
CA GLY A 52 20.95 10.19 -2.95
C GLY A 52 20.49 11.63 -3.16
N VAL A 53 19.98 12.26 -2.11
CA VAL A 53 19.45 13.62 -2.18
C VAL A 53 20.64 14.53 -2.53
N PRO A 54 20.61 15.25 -3.66
CA PRO A 54 21.56 16.33 -3.85
C PRO A 54 21.36 17.30 -2.69
N THR A 55 22.41 17.54 -1.90
CA THR A 55 22.39 18.58 -0.87
C THR A 55 22.34 19.95 -1.56
N GLY A 56 21.16 20.38 -1.96
CA GLY A 56 20.94 21.63 -2.68
C GLY A 56 19.46 21.88 -3.03
N PRO A 57 19.09 23.12 -3.35
CA PRO A 57 17.72 23.46 -3.74
C PRO A 57 17.34 22.74 -5.04
N PRO A 58 16.09 22.26 -5.17
CA PRO A 58 15.62 21.65 -6.42
C PRO A 58 15.62 22.69 -7.56
N PRO A 59 15.76 22.26 -8.83
CA PRO A 59 15.59 23.15 -9.97
C PRO A 59 14.19 23.80 -9.97
N LEU A 60 14.10 25.06 -10.38
CA LEU A 60 12.81 25.72 -10.59
C LEU A 60 11.99 24.97 -11.66
N PRO A 61 10.69 24.77 -11.45
CA PRO A 61 9.81 24.12 -12.42
C PRO A 61 9.65 24.97 -13.69
N SER A 62 9.04 24.40 -14.73
CA SER A 62 8.81 25.10 -16.00
C SER A 62 7.83 26.28 -15.88
N SER A 63 6.88 26.23 -14.95
CA SER A 63 5.82 27.23 -14.72
C SER A 63 5.39 27.28 -13.25
N ASP A 64 4.63 28.32 -12.87
CA ASP A 64 4.10 28.52 -11.50
C ASP A 64 3.27 27.32 -10.99
N ALA A 65 2.62 26.58 -11.89
CA ALA A 65 1.83 25.38 -11.55
C ALA A 65 2.67 24.23 -10.98
N GLY A 66 4.00 24.27 -11.14
CA GLY A 66 4.92 23.28 -10.58
C GLY A 66 5.56 23.68 -9.24
N LEU A 67 5.23 24.86 -8.69
CA LEU A 67 5.77 25.31 -7.41
C LEU A 67 5.13 24.55 -6.24
N ALA A 68 5.92 24.24 -5.21
CA ALA A 68 5.39 23.81 -3.92
C ALA A 68 4.56 24.92 -3.24
N ASP A 69 3.78 24.59 -2.21
CA ASP A 69 2.91 25.54 -1.51
C ASP A 69 3.65 26.81 -1.10
N HIS A 70 3.13 27.94 -1.58
CA HIS A 70 3.76 29.25 -1.44
C HIS A 70 2.70 30.33 -1.31
N VAL A 71 3.11 31.48 -0.77
CA VAL A 71 2.23 32.65 -0.68
C VAL A 71 2.02 33.20 -2.10
N PRO A 72 0.76 33.31 -2.58
CA PRO A 72 0.51 33.78 -3.94
C PRO A 72 1.13 35.14 -4.23
N GLN A 73 1.80 35.25 -5.38
CA GLN A 73 2.46 36.47 -5.86
C GLN A 73 3.50 37.05 -4.89
N GLN A 74 4.18 36.21 -4.11
CA GLN A 74 5.31 36.63 -3.31
C GLN A 74 6.57 35.83 -3.59
N ILE A 75 7.68 36.55 -3.67
CA ILE A 75 9.03 36.00 -3.77
C ILE A 75 9.91 36.57 -2.67
N VAL A 76 10.99 35.89 -2.37
CA VAL A 76 12.06 36.34 -1.48
C VAL A 76 13.31 36.55 -2.33
N ILE A 77 13.93 37.73 -2.21
CA ILE A 77 15.15 38.10 -2.93
C ILE A 77 16.24 38.36 -1.91
N GLY A 78 17.33 37.59 -1.97
CA GLY A 78 18.56 37.91 -1.25
C GLY A 78 19.46 38.76 -2.13
N VAL A 79 19.95 39.89 -1.61
CA VAL A 79 20.84 40.81 -2.34
C VAL A 79 22.24 40.83 -1.72
N LEU A 80 23.25 41.22 -2.50
CA LEU A 80 24.59 41.49 -2.00
C LEU A 80 24.55 42.70 -1.05
N PRO A 81 25.39 42.76 0.00
CA PRO A 81 25.40 43.90 0.94
C PRO A 81 25.66 45.26 0.29
N THR A 82 26.30 45.27 -0.89
CA THR A 82 26.60 46.47 -1.67
C THR A 82 25.50 46.85 -2.66
N ALA A 83 24.47 46.02 -2.83
CA ALA A 83 23.37 46.24 -3.77
C ALA A 83 22.18 46.91 -3.09
N ASP A 84 21.52 47.80 -3.83
CA ASP A 84 20.30 48.47 -3.38
C ASP A 84 19.09 47.59 -3.71
N ALA A 85 18.54 46.94 -2.67
CA ALA A 85 17.36 46.08 -2.79
C ALA A 85 16.17 46.82 -3.42
N HIS A 86 15.98 48.10 -3.13
CA HIS A 86 14.85 48.87 -3.66
C HIS A 86 14.94 49.08 -5.18
N ARG A 87 16.16 49.21 -5.73
CA ARG A 87 16.36 49.26 -7.19
C ARG A 87 15.99 47.94 -7.86
N ILE A 88 16.35 46.82 -7.25
CA ILE A 88 16.01 45.48 -7.76
C ILE A 88 14.50 45.26 -7.70
N VAL A 89 13.85 45.64 -6.59
CA VAL A 89 12.38 45.55 -6.45
C VAL A 89 11.66 46.43 -7.48
N ALA A 90 12.14 47.66 -7.72
CA ALA A 90 11.58 48.55 -8.73
C ALA A 90 11.75 47.99 -10.15
N ALA A 91 12.87 47.32 -10.45
CA ALA A 91 13.14 46.75 -11.77
C ALA A 91 12.18 45.60 -12.16
N ILE A 92 11.58 44.92 -11.18
CA ILE A 92 10.57 43.88 -11.40
C ILE A 92 9.14 44.37 -11.15
N ASP A 93 8.94 45.69 -11.05
CA ASP A 93 7.65 46.32 -10.76
C ASP A 93 6.96 45.81 -9.48
N GLY A 94 7.77 45.35 -8.51
CA GLY A 94 7.33 44.77 -7.26
C GLY A 94 7.09 45.79 -6.16
N THR A 95 6.45 45.34 -5.08
CA THR A 95 6.29 46.13 -3.83
C THR A 95 6.93 45.39 -2.67
N VAL A 96 7.66 46.11 -1.82
CA VAL A 96 8.29 45.52 -0.63
C VAL A 96 7.20 45.10 0.36
N ALA A 97 7.13 43.82 0.67
CA ALA A 97 6.24 43.27 1.70
C ALA A 97 6.94 43.18 3.05
N ARG A 98 8.23 42.80 3.07
CA ARG A 98 9.05 42.69 4.27
C ARG A 98 10.52 42.80 3.92
N GLU A 99 11.33 43.36 4.81
CA GLU A 99 12.78 43.38 4.70
C GLU A 99 13.39 42.74 5.96
N ILE A 100 14.44 41.93 5.79
CA ILE A 100 15.23 41.34 6.87
C ILE A 100 16.68 41.72 6.63
N ARG A 101 17.12 42.78 7.32
CA ARG A 101 18.42 43.44 7.08
C ARG A 101 19.59 42.53 7.40
N GLU A 102 19.48 41.74 8.45
CA GLU A 102 20.48 40.78 8.90
C GLU A 102 20.78 39.72 7.82
N LEU A 103 19.78 39.40 7.00
CA LEU A 103 19.90 38.45 5.90
C LEU A 103 20.19 39.13 4.56
N ASN A 104 20.22 40.47 4.50
CA ASN A 104 20.20 41.25 3.26
C ASN A 104 19.15 40.71 2.29
N SER A 105 17.92 40.54 2.77
CA SER A 105 16.83 39.96 1.99
C SER A 105 15.55 40.80 2.05
N VAL A 106 14.79 40.74 0.97
CA VAL A 106 13.52 41.43 0.81
C VAL A 106 12.46 40.47 0.27
N THR A 107 11.33 40.38 0.96
CA THR A 107 10.12 39.74 0.47
C THR A 107 9.36 40.75 -0.38
N VAL A 108 9.04 40.36 -1.60
CA VAL A 108 8.42 41.22 -2.61
C VAL A 108 7.07 40.65 -3.03
N ARG A 109 6.05 41.50 -3.06
CA ARG A 109 4.77 41.19 -3.69
C ARG A 109 4.82 41.63 -5.15
N LEU A 110 4.60 40.68 -6.04
CA LEU A 110 4.54 40.88 -7.49
C LEU A 110 3.17 41.40 -7.92
N ARG A 111 3.12 42.17 -9.01
CA ARG A 111 1.85 42.59 -9.62
C ARG A 111 1.31 41.46 -10.49
N GLN A 112 0.03 41.14 -10.32
CA GLN A 112 -0.68 40.26 -11.27
C GLN A 112 -0.70 40.92 -12.65
N PRO A 113 -0.58 40.17 -13.76
CA PRO A 113 -0.57 38.70 -13.85
C PRO A 113 0.85 38.07 -13.95
N THR A 114 1.86 38.67 -13.32
CA THR A 114 3.26 38.24 -13.50
C THR A 114 3.49 36.82 -12.97
N SER A 115 4.21 35.99 -13.74
CA SER A 115 4.64 34.66 -13.31
C SER A 115 5.74 34.76 -12.25
N ILE A 116 5.60 34.00 -11.17
CA ILE A 116 6.61 33.85 -10.12
C ILE A 116 7.88 33.23 -10.69
N VAL A 117 7.76 32.11 -11.42
CA VAL A 117 8.89 31.37 -11.98
C VAL A 117 9.68 32.23 -12.98
N ASP A 118 9.00 32.92 -13.89
CA ASP A 118 9.69 33.74 -14.89
C ASP A 118 10.36 34.97 -14.25
N THR A 119 9.73 35.56 -13.24
CA THR A 119 10.36 36.65 -12.46
C THR A 119 11.62 36.17 -11.77
N ILE A 120 11.59 35.00 -11.14
CA ILE A 120 12.75 34.42 -10.49
C ILE A 120 13.86 34.14 -11.51
N ARG A 121 13.54 33.58 -12.69
CA ARG A 121 14.53 33.37 -13.76
C ARG A 121 15.17 34.67 -14.23
N ASN A 122 14.40 35.74 -14.37
CA ASN A 122 14.92 37.05 -14.75
C ASN A 122 15.86 37.65 -13.68
N LEU A 123 15.59 37.36 -12.41
CA LEU A 123 16.45 37.76 -11.29
C LEU A 123 17.70 36.88 -11.17
N GLN A 124 17.64 35.62 -11.60
CA GLN A 124 18.76 34.68 -11.66
C GLN A 124 19.76 35.12 -12.76
N GLY A 125 20.65 36.04 -12.39
CA GLY A 125 21.65 36.63 -13.29
C GLY A 125 21.73 38.16 -13.19
N MET A 126 20.81 38.80 -12.46
CA MET A 126 20.84 40.23 -12.21
C MET A 126 21.97 40.59 -11.24
N ALA A 127 22.78 41.59 -11.61
CA ALA A 127 23.86 42.08 -10.76
C ALA A 127 23.31 42.55 -9.41
N GLY A 128 23.90 42.07 -8.31
CA GLY A 128 23.46 42.40 -6.96
C GLY A 128 22.47 41.41 -6.34
N VAL A 129 21.90 40.47 -7.10
CA VAL A 129 21.04 39.40 -6.57
C VAL A 129 21.89 38.18 -6.21
N ARG A 130 21.79 37.71 -4.96
CA ARG A 130 22.38 36.43 -4.50
C ARG A 130 21.46 35.25 -4.79
N TYR A 131 20.16 35.42 -4.55
CA TYR A 131 19.15 34.41 -4.81
C TYR A 131 17.77 35.06 -4.98
N ALA A 132 16.89 34.37 -5.70
CA ALA A 132 15.47 34.66 -5.77
C ALA A 132 14.69 33.34 -5.69
N GLU A 133 13.66 33.29 -4.87
CA GLU A 133 12.88 32.08 -4.59
C GLU A 133 11.42 32.43 -4.26
N PRO A 134 10.47 31.49 -4.39
CA PRO A 134 9.11 31.70 -3.91
C PRO A 134 9.09 31.87 -2.39
N ASN A 135 8.12 32.63 -1.87
CA ASN A 135 7.85 32.66 -0.43
C ASN A 135 7.08 31.41 -0.02
N TYR A 136 7.79 30.30 0.22
CA TYR A 136 7.19 29.01 0.57
C TYR A 136 6.49 29.03 1.93
N ILE A 137 5.41 28.24 2.03
CA ILE A 137 4.68 28.03 3.28
C ILE A 137 5.25 26.79 3.97
N TYR A 138 5.80 26.99 5.17
CA TYR A 138 6.23 25.89 6.04
C TYR A 138 5.11 25.56 7.03
N GLN A 139 4.81 24.27 7.17
CA GLN A 139 3.80 23.76 8.10
C GLN A 139 4.47 23.19 9.35
N LEU A 140 3.79 23.27 10.50
CA LEU A 140 4.24 22.57 11.71
C LEU A 140 4.02 21.06 11.50
N PHE A 141 5.08 20.26 11.69
CA PHE A 141 4.94 18.80 11.71
C PHE A 141 4.06 18.37 12.87
N ARG A 142 2.98 17.63 12.59
CA ARG A 142 2.05 17.15 13.60
C ARG A 142 2.60 15.88 14.24
N THR A 143 3.11 16.01 15.46
CA THR A 143 3.38 14.86 16.34
C THR A 143 2.18 14.65 17.25
N PRO A 144 1.59 13.44 17.30
CA PRO A 144 0.52 13.10 18.24
C PRO A 144 0.93 13.35 19.69
N ASP A 145 0.00 13.87 20.50
CA ASP A 145 0.20 14.10 21.94
C ASP A 145 -0.01 12.85 22.82
N ASP A 146 -0.25 11.69 22.20
CA ASP A 146 -0.50 10.42 22.86
C ASP A 146 0.76 9.94 23.62
N PRO A 147 0.67 9.64 24.94
CA PRO A 147 1.85 9.41 25.80
C PRO A 147 2.80 8.29 25.34
N PHE A 148 2.28 7.27 24.64
CA PHE A 148 3.08 6.13 24.18
C PHE A 148 3.56 6.27 22.73
N PHE A 149 3.10 7.28 21.99
CA PHE A 149 3.43 7.45 20.58
C PHE A 149 4.94 7.61 20.37
N SER A 150 5.55 8.58 21.02
CA SER A 150 6.98 8.88 20.82
C SER A 150 7.92 7.90 21.51
N SER A 151 7.44 7.16 22.52
CA SER A 151 8.28 6.34 23.41
C SER A 151 8.17 4.83 23.18
N LYS A 152 7.06 4.35 22.60
CA LYS A 152 6.77 2.92 22.44
C LYS A 152 6.37 2.52 21.03
N GLN A 153 5.76 3.40 20.25
CA GLN A 153 5.40 3.10 18.88
C GLN A 153 6.58 3.43 17.98
N TRP A 154 7.12 2.44 17.27
CA TRP A 154 8.09 2.63 16.19
C TRP A 154 7.47 2.39 14.81
N GLY A 155 6.37 1.61 14.77
CA GLY A 155 5.70 1.18 13.54
C GLY A 155 5.17 2.35 12.70
N PRO A 156 4.33 3.26 13.26
CA PRO A 156 3.85 4.44 12.54
C PRO A 156 4.98 5.30 11.95
N GLN A 157 6.10 5.46 12.68
CA GLN A 157 7.26 6.21 12.24
C GLN A 157 7.96 5.51 11.07
N ASN A 158 8.10 4.18 11.16
CA ASN A 158 8.73 3.36 10.13
C ASN A 158 7.99 3.40 8.78
N ILE A 159 6.66 3.50 8.81
CA ILE A 159 5.83 3.61 7.60
C ILE A 159 5.58 5.07 7.18
N ASN A 160 6.28 6.04 7.76
CA ASN A 160 6.08 7.48 7.51
C ASN A 160 4.64 7.98 7.76
N ALA A 161 3.94 7.43 8.76
CA ALA A 161 2.61 7.89 9.13
C ALA A 161 2.58 9.36 9.63
N PRO A 162 3.55 9.88 10.41
CA PRO A 162 3.57 11.29 10.80
C PRO A 162 3.45 12.27 9.63
N THR A 163 4.24 12.07 8.58
CA THR A 163 4.15 12.89 7.37
C THR A 163 2.83 12.67 6.61
N ALA A 164 2.24 11.47 6.69
CA ALA A 164 0.91 11.23 6.14
C ALA A 164 -0.18 12.01 6.88
N TRP A 165 -0.06 12.16 8.20
CA TRP A 165 -1.00 12.89 9.05
C TRP A 165 -0.95 14.41 8.87
N ASP A 166 0.15 14.94 8.35
CA ASP A 166 0.22 16.32 7.86
C ASP A 166 -0.68 16.53 6.60
N ILE A 167 -0.98 15.46 5.85
CA ILE A 167 -1.90 15.48 4.69
C ILE A 167 -3.34 15.20 5.15
N THR A 168 -3.57 14.10 5.85
CA THR A 168 -4.87 13.73 6.43
C THR A 168 -4.72 12.76 7.60
N MET A 169 -5.60 12.90 8.59
CA MET A 169 -5.75 11.94 9.70
C MET A 169 -6.86 10.90 9.41
N GLY A 170 -7.36 10.88 8.17
CA GLY A 170 -8.44 10.02 7.70
C GLY A 170 -9.75 10.77 7.52
N SER A 171 -10.84 10.00 7.49
CA SER A 171 -12.21 10.52 7.45
C SER A 171 -13.13 9.65 8.30
N PRO A 172 -14.13 10.23 8.99
CA PRO A 172 -15.19 9.44 9.64
C PRO A 172 -16.02 8.61 8.65
N ASN A 173 -15.90 8.88 7.34
CA ASN A 173 -16.51 8.08 6.28
C ASN A 173 -15.66 6.86 5.88
N THR A 174 -14.54 6.60 6.54
CA THR A 174 -13.74 5.38 6.33
C THR A 174 -13.93 4.45 7.51
N VAL A 175 -13.93 3.14 7.25
CA VAL A 175 -14.17 2.10 8.26
C VAL A 175 -13.15 1.00 8.07
N VAL A 176 -12.53 0.57 9.18
CA VAL A 176 -11.72 -0.65 9.22
C VAL A 176 -12.56 -1.75 9.88
N GLY A 177 -12.93 -2.76 9.08
CA GLY A 177 -13.53 -4.00 9.56
C GLY A 177 -12.46 -4.90 10.15
N VAL A 178 -12.52 -5.14 11.46
CA VAL A 178 -11.57 -6.00 12.15
C VAL A 178 -12.19 -7.38 12.29
N VAL A 179 -11.87 -8.26 11.35
CA VAL A 179 -12.37 -9.64 11.25
C VAL A 179 -11.42 -10.52 12.07
N ASP A 180 -11.74 -10.71 13.35
CA ASP A 180 -10.82 -11.26 14.35
C ASP A 180 -11.57 -11.99 15.49
N SER A 181 -10.99 -12.03 16.67
CA SER A 181 -11.48 -12.67 17.90
C SER A 181 -12.48 -11.82 18.71
N GLY A 182 -12.82 -10.64 18.20
CA GLY A 182 -13.58 -9.59 18.87
C GLY A 182 -12.68 -8.47 19.40
N ILE A 183 -13.29 -7.36 19.83
CA ILE A 183 -12.60 -6.16 20.32
C ILE A 183 -13.25 -5.69 21.62
N ASP A 184 -12.43 -5.23 22.57
CA ASP A 184 -12.92 -4.42 23.69
C ASP A 184 -13.37 -3.04 23.18
N SER A 185 -14.66 -2.95 22.84
CA SER A 185 -15.28 -1.72 22.34
C SER A 185 -15.25 -0.55 23.33
N THR A 186 -14.96 -0.81 24.61
CA THR A 186 -14.95 0.21 25.67
C THR A 186 -13.57 0.82 25.91
N HIS A 187 -12.55 0.37 25.16
CA HIS A 187 -11.20 0.89 25.28
C HIS A 187 -11.16 2.41 25.04
N PRO A 188 -10.49 3.20 25.89
CA PRO A 188 -10.51 4.67 25.81
C PRO A 188 -9.97 5.21 24.47
N ASP A 189 -8.95 4.57 23.89
CA ASP A 189 -8.43 4.92 22.56
C ASP A 189 -9.39 4.66 21.38
N PHE A 190 -10.58 4.11 21.61
CA PHE A 190 -11.61 3.93 20.58
C PHE A 190 -12.82 4.83 20.76
N GLY A 191 -12.79 5.77 21.72
CA GLY A 191 -13.92 6.59 22.17
C GLY A 191 -14.89 7.02 21.06
N GLY A 192 -16.07 6.40 21.03
CA GLY A 192 -17.19 6.79 20.17
C GLY A 192 -17.11 6.39 18.68
N LYS A 193 -16.09 5.64 18.26
CA LYS A 193 -15.93 5.22 16.84
C LYS A 193 -16.06 3.72 16.59
N VAL A 194 -16.35 2.93 17.62
CA VAL A 194 -16.67 1.51 17.45
C VAL A 194 -18.12 1.39 16.98
N LEU A 195 -18.31 0.77 15.82
CA LEU A 195 -19.60 0.58 15.17
C LEU A 195 -20.28 -0.69 15.66
N ALA A 196 -21.57 -0.83 15.35
CA ALA A 196 -22.32 -2.05 15.63
C ALA A 196 -21.79 -3.21 14.78
N GLY A 197 -21.07 -4.12 15.43
CA GLY A 197 -20.45 -5.28 14.80
C GLY A 197 -21.31 -6.54 14.80
N THR A 198 -20.66 -7.68 14.53
CA THR A 198 -21.30 -9.01 14.59
C THR A 198 -20.42 -10.03 15.30
N ASN A 199 -21.06 -11.11 15.77
CA ASN A 199 -20.40 -12.32 16.23
C ASN A 199 -20.88 -13.50 15.38
N CYS A 200 -20.01 -13.98 14.50
CA CYS A 200 -20.26 -15.13 13.63
C CYS A 200 -19.92 -16.47 14.31
N THR A 201 -19.48 -16.44 15.57
CA THR A 201 -19.17 -17.64 16.36
C THR A 201 -20.30 -17.93 17.36
N THR A 202 -20.27 -19.12 17.97
CA THR A 202 -21.12 -19.45 19.12
C THR A 202 -20.52 -18.99 20.46
N ASP A 203 -19.30 -18.46 20.45
CA ASP A 203 -18.56 -18.05 21.62
C ASP A 203 -19.03 -16.66 22.08
N THR A 204 -19.56 -16.59 23.31
CA THR A 204 -20.05 -15.36 23.95
C THR A 204 -19.08 -14.81 24.99
N LEU A 205 -17.90 -15.42 25.13
CA LEU A 205 -16.89 -14.96 26.06
C LEU A 205 -16.36 -13.57 25.68
N PRO A 206 -15.89 -12.79 26.67
CA PRO A 206 -15.22 -11.52 26.40
C PRO A 206 -14.09 -11.69 25.37
N PRO A 207 -13.86 -10.67 24.52
CA PRO A 207 -12.85 -10.75 23.48
C PRO A 207 -11.45 -10.90 24.08
N PRO A 208 -10.60 -11.78 23.54
CA PRO A 208 -9.20 -11.86 23.93
C PRO A 208 -8.42 -10.65 23.38
N SER A 209 -7.13 -10.57 23.72
CA SER A 209 -6.33 -9.37 23.43
C SER A 209 -6.06 -9.09 21.96
N HIS A 210 -6.08 -10.11 21.10
CA HIS A 210 -5.59 -10.03 19.73
C HIS A 210 -6.36 -9.02 18.86
N GLY A 211 -7.70 -9.14 18.77
CA GLY A 211 -8.49 -8.24 17.93
C GLY A 211 -8.46 -6.79 18.40
N THR A 212 -8.45 -6.57 19.73
CA THR A 212 -8.28 -5.24 20.33
C THR A 212 -6.92 -4.64 19.95
N HIS A 213 -5.86 -5.43 19.95
CA HIS A 213 -4.50 -4.98 19.57
C HIS A 213 -4.41 -4.58 18.10
N VAL A 214 -4.98 -5.41 17.23
CA VAL A 214 -5.11 -5.16 15.78
C VAL A 214 -5.91 -3.89 15.50
N ALA A 215 -7.03 -3.69 16.19
CA ALA A 215 -7.87 -2.51 16.04
C ALA A 215 -7.12 -1.21 16.39
N GLY A 216 -6.34 -1.21 17.49
CA GLY A 216 -5.53 -0.06 17.89
C GLY A 216 -4.46 0.31 16.88
N ILE A 217 -3.81 -0.68 16.26
CA ILE A 217 -2.80 -0.40 15.22
C ILE A 217 -3.45 0.30 14.03
N ALA A 218 -4.56 -0.24 13.52
CA ALA A 218 -5.21 0.32 12.34
C ALA A 218 -5.84 1.68 12.63
N ALA A 219 -6.50 1.80 13.79
CA ALA A 219 -7.43 2.90 14.04
C ALA A 219 -7.63 3.18 15.55
N ALA A 220 -6.60 3.23 16.40
CA ALA A 220 -6.72 4.02 17.65
C ALA A 220 -6.90 5.51 17.33
N ILE A 221 -7.63 6.27 18.16
CA ILE A 221 -7.73 7.73 18.03
C ILE A 221 -6.34 8.30 18.34
N GLY A 222 -5.76 9.06 17.42
CA GLY A 222 -4.55 9.84 17.71
C GLY A 222 -4.89 11.24 18.18
N ASN A 223 -3.94 11.85 18.89
CA ASN A 223 -4.00 13.20 19.42
C ASN A 223 -5.18 13.43 20.39
N ASN A 224 -5.45 12.45 21.26
CA ASN A 224 -6.47 12.54 22.30
C ASN A 224 -5.86 12.57 23.72
N GLY A 225 -4.54 12.73 23.84
CA GLY A 225 -3.80 12.69 25.10
C GLY A 225 -3.80 11.33 25.81
N THR A 226 -4.20 10.24 25.13
CA THR A 226 -4.34 8.90 25.70
C THR A 226 -3.58 7.88 24.87
N GLY A 227 -2.92 6.93 25.53
CA GLY A 227 -2.49 5.72 24.87
C GLY A 227 -1.58 5.90 23.63
N ILE A 228 -2.06 5.37 22.51
CA ILE A 228 -1.35 5.26 21.24
C ILE A 228 -2.09 5.96 20.10
N ALA A 229 -1.38 6.31 19.02
CA ALA A 229 -1.99 6.74 17.77
C ALA A 229 -2.09 5.56 16.79
N GLY A 230 -3.30 5.30 16.27
CA GLY A 230 -3.50 4.36 15.16
C GLY A 230 -3.03 4.94 13.83
N VAL A 231 -2.98 4.13 12.78
CA VAL A 231 -2.61 4.63 11.44
C VAL A 231 -3.67 5.58 10.88
N ASN A 232 -4.97 5.27 11.03
CA ASN A 232 -6.08 6.16 10.66
C ASN A 232 -6.88 6.57 11.90
N TRP A 233 -6.73 7.82 12.34
CA TRP A 233 -7.24 8.29 13.64
C TRP A 233 -8.76 8.39 13.67
N THR A 234 -9.36 8.62 12.52
CA THR A 234 -10.77 9.00 12.39
C THR A 234 -11.64 7.89 11.80
N ALA A 235 -11.04 6.83 11.25
CA ALA A 235 -11.79 5.69 10.74
C ALA A 235 -12.63 5.03 11.83
N GLY A 236 -13.88 4.68 11.50
CA GLY A 236 -14.71 3.82 12.33
C GLY A 236 -14.12 2.41 12.44
N ILE A 237 -14.32 1.76 13.57
CA ILE A 237 -13.92 0.37 13.79
C ILE A 237 -15.17 -0.50 13.72
N LEU A 238 -15.24 -1.42 12.77
CA LEU A 238 -16.33 -2.40 12.68
C LEU A 238 -15.86 -3.75 13.25
N PRO A 239 -16.25 -4.12 14.49
CA PRO A 239 -15.78 -5.35 15.11
C PRO A 239 -16.53 -6.56 14.53
N ILE A 240 -15.81 -7.54 13.98
CA ILE A 240 -16.39 -8.73 13.36
C ILE A 240 -15.72 -9.96 14.00
N LYS A 241 -16.40 -10.59 14.97
CA LYS A 241 -15.87 -11.75 15.68
C LYS A 241 -16.09 -13.03 14.88
N VAL A 242 -15.00 -13.66 14.44
CA VAL A 242 -14.94 -14.92 13.67
C VAL A 242 -14.04 -15.97 14.32
N CYS A 243 -13.29 -15.59 15.36
CA CYS A 243 -12.47 -16.49 16.14
C CYS A 243 -13.00 -16.59 17.58
N ASN A 244 -12.93 -17.78 18.16
CA ASN A 244 -13.26 -18.00 19.56
C ASN A 244 -12.13 -17.50 20.50
N ALA A 245 -12.36 -17.55 21.81
CA ALA A 245 -11.41 -17.12 22.83
C ALA A 245 -10.05 -17.85 22.81
N SER A 246 -9.97 -19.05 22.22
CA SER A 246 -8.70 -19.77 22.03
C SER A 246 -7.97 -19.40 20.74
N GLY A 247 -8.49 -18.45 19.95
CA GLY A 247 -7.92 -18.03 18.67
C GLY A 247 -8.21 -19.00 17.51
N SER A 248 -9.17 -19.92 17.66
CA SER A 248 -9.60 -20.80 16.59
C SER A 248 -10.70 -20.13 15.76
N CYS A 249 -10.55 -20.15 14.43
CA CYS A 249 -11.44 -19.49 13.49
C CYS A 249 -11.91 -20.51 12.45
N ALA A 250 -13.21 -20.80 12.40
CA ALA A 250 -13.77 -21.70 11.40
C ALA A 250 -13.93 -20.99 10.05
N ASN A 251 -13.80 -21.73 8.93
CA ASN A 251 -13.98 -21.17 7.60
C ASN A 251 -15.39 -20.59 7.39
N SER A 252 -16.42 -21.22 7.99
CA SER A 252 -17.81 -20.72 7.98
C SER A 252 -17.93 -19.35 8.66
N ASP A 253 -17.26 -19.19 9.79
CA ASP A 253 -17.38 -18.00 10.64
C ASP A 253 -16.63 -16.84 10.00
N ILE A 254 -15.44 -17.10 9.43
CA ILE A 254 -14.70 -16.13 8.62
C ILE A 254 -15.54 -15.69 7.41
N SER A 255 -16.17 -16.63 6.69
CA SER A 255 -17.02 -16.31 5.53
C SER A 255 -18.23 -15.45 5.94
N CYS A 256 -18.87 -15.77 7.07
CA CYS A 256 -19.93 -14.95 7.66
C CYS A 256 -19.44 -13.52 7.97
N GLY A 257 -18.24 -13.40 8.55
CA GLY A 257 -17.67 -12.11 8.93
C GLY A 257 -17.37 -11.22 7.73
N VAL A 258 -16.73 -11.77 6.71
CA VAL A 258 -16.42 -11.04 5.46
C VAL A 258 -17.72 -10.60 4.77
N VAL A 259 -18.71 -11.49 4.64
CA VAL A 259 -20.00 -11.13 4.03
C VAL A 259 -20.73 -10.05 4.84
N PHE A 260 -20.61 -10.07 6.17
CA PHE A 260 -21.19 -9.04 7.03
C PHE A 260 -20.57 -7.66 6.78
N GLY A 261 -19.24 -7.55 6.71
CA GLY A 261 -18.59 -6.26 6.46
C GLY A 261 -18.91 -5.70 5.07
N VAL A 262 -19.06 -6.58 4.06
CA VAL A 262 -19.56 -6.20 2.74
C VAL A 262 -21.01 -5.73 2.78
N THR A 263 -21.89 -6.45 3.48
CA THR A 263 -23.30 -6.06 3.64
C THR A 263 -23.42 -4.71 4.36
N PHE A 264 -22.55 -4.47 5.35
CA PHE A 264 -22.43 -3.18 6.02
C PHE A 264 -22.03 -2.08 5.04
N ALA A 265 -21.03 -2.31 4.18
CA ALA A 265 -20.61 -1.36 3.16
C ALA A 265 -21.74 -1.02 2.17
N ILE A 266 -22.45 -2.03 1.67
CA ILE A 266 -23.60 -1.86 0.75
C ILE A 266 -24.72 -1.06 1.41
N SER A 267 -25.02 -1.35 2.69
CA SER A 267 -26.07 -0.66 3.44
C SER A 267 -25.69 0.78 3.80
N ASN A 268 -24.40 1.12 3.72
CA ASN A 268 -23.87 2.43 4.06
C ASN A 268 -22.99 2.97 2.91
N PRO A 269 -23.58 3.32 1.74
CA PRO A 269 -22.84 3.65 0.52
C PRO A 269 -21.98 4.93 0.63
N SER A 270 -22.20 5.76 1.65
CA SER A 270 -21.34 6.90 1.98
C SER A 270 -20.03 6.51 2.66
N LEU A 271 -19.94 5.28 3.19
CA LEU A 271 -18.75 4.77 3.88
C LEU A 271 -17.85 4.00 2.93
N ARG A 272 -16.57 3.92 3.27
CA ARG A 272 -15.56 3.10 2.60
C ARG A 272 -14.96 2.11 3.58
N VAL A 273 -15.17 0.83 3.32
CA VAL A 273 -14.79 -0.26 4.22
C VAL A 273 -13.53 -0.96 3.70
N VAL A 274 -12.56 -1.15 4.59
CA VAL A 274 -11.41 -2.05 4.39
C VAL A 274 -11.46 -3.12 5.46
N GLU A 275 -11.41 -4.39 5.08
CA GLU A 275 -11.38 -5.49 6.04
C GLU A 275 -9.94 -5.94 6.31
N ASN A 276 -9.58 -6.02 7.60
CA ASN A 276 -8.32 -6.55 8.07
C ASN A 276 -8.54 -7.93 8.70
N LEU A 277 -7.82 -8.92 8.17
CA LEU A 277 -7.80 -10.31 8.65
C LEU A 277 -6.40 -10.67 9.14
N SER A 278 -6.18 -10.54 10.44
CA SER A 278 -4.92 -10.89 11.11
C SER A 278 -4.89 -12.37 11.52
N LEU A 279 -5.35 -13.24 10.63
CA LEU A 279 -5.54 -14.68 10.82
C LEU A 279 -5.10 -15.44 9.56
N GLY A 280 -4.88 -16.75 9.69
CA GLY A 280 -4.67 -17.60 8.52
C GLY A 280 -4.37 -19.06 8.86
N GLY A 281 -4.39 -19.90 7.82
CA GLY A 281 -4.13 -21.33 7.90
C GLY A 281 -3.81 -21.96 6.54
N PRO A 282 -3.40 -23.24 6.52
CA PRO A 282 -2.92 -23.90 5.31
C PRO A 282 -4.04 -24.34 4.35
N GLY A 283 -5.29 -24.39 4.81
CA GLY A 283 -6.40 -24.93 4.03
C GLY A 283 -6.97 -23.92 3.03
N TYR A 284 -6.95 -24.26 1.74
CA TYR A 284 -7.81 -23.62 0.75
C TYR A 284 -9.26 -24.07 0.97
N ALA A 285 -10.21 -23.14 0.96
CA ALA A 285 -11.63 -23.43 1.03
C ALA A 285 -12.39 -22.59 0.01
N GLN A 286 -13.17 -23.24 -0.87
CA GLN A 286 -13.90 -22.53 -1.91
C GLN A 286 -14.90 -21.50 -1.34
N GLN A 287 -15.56 -21.82 -0.23
CA GLN A 287 -16.46 -20.89 0.45
C GLN A 287 -15.77 -19.57 0.86
N LEU A 288 -14.53 -19.66 1.35
CA LEU A 288 -13.74 -18.49 1.70
C LEU A 288 -13.41 -17.69 0.44
N LYS A 289 -12.92 -18.37 -0.61
CA LYS A 289 -12.64 -17.73 -1.91
C LYS A 289 -13.86 -16.97 -2.44
N ASP A 290 -15.04 -17.58 -2.40
CA ASP A 290 -16.29 -16.94 -2.84
C ASP A 290 -16.63 -15.70 -1.99
N ALA A 291 -16.42 -15.75 -0.67
CA ALA A 291 -16.63 -14.60 0.22
C ALA A 291 -15.65 -13.45 -0.06
N PHE A 292 -14.37 -13.75 -0.29
CA PHE A 292 -13.36 -12.74 -0.62
C PHE A 292 -13.58 -12.13 -2.01
N ASP A 293 -13.97 -12.94 -2.99
CA ASP A 293 -14.37 -12.43 -4.30
C ASP A 293 -15.60 -11.52 -4.20
N TYR A 294 -16.59 -11.89 -3.38
CA TYR A 294 -17.76 -11.06 -3.12
C TYR A 294 -17.37 -9.71 -2.50
N ALA A 295 -16.41 -9.68 -1.57
CA ALA A 295 -15.89 -8.44 -1.01
C ALA A 295 -15.24 -7.54 -2.07
N LEU A 296 -14.32 -8.10 -2.86
CA LEU A 296 -13.61 -7.34 -3.89
C LEU A 296 -14.54 -6.82 -4.98
N GLN A 297 -15.55 -7.60 -5.37
CA GLN A 297 -16.56 -7.20 -6.38
C GLN A 297 -17.50 -6.09 -5.86
N ASN A 298 -17.69 -5.99 -4.54
CA ASN A 298 -18.47 -4.94 -3.90
C ASN A 298 -17.59 -3.80 -3.35
N ASN A 299 -16.39 -3.61 -3.94
CA ASN A 299 -15.45 -2.55 -3.60
C ASN A 299 -14.97 -2.52 -2.14
N VAL A 300 -14.92 -3.68 -1.49
CA VAL A 300 -14.30 -3.85 -0.17
C VAL A 300 -12.92 -4.47 -0.35
N LEU A 301 -11.87 -3.72 0.01
CA LEU A 301 -10.51 -4.24 0.01
C LEU A 301 -10.31 -5.17 1.22
N VAL A 302 -9.66 -6.29 0.99
CA VAL A 302 -9.31 -7.27 2.03
C VAL A 302 -7.79 -7.31 2.18
N VAL A 303 -7.33 -7.04 3.40
CA VAL A 303 -5.92 -7.08 3.81
C VAL A 303 -5.74 -8.23 4.79
N ALA A 304 -4.77 -9.11 4.54
CA ALA A 304 -4.55 -10.30 5.38
C ALA A 304 -3.09 -10.52 5.73
N SER A 305 -2.83 -11.04 6.93
CA SER A 305 -1.49 -11.42 7.39
C SER A 305 -0.97 -12.64 6.61
N SER A 306 0.30 -12.63 6.18
CA SER A 306 0.88 -13.72 5.40
C SER A 306 1.14 -15.01 6.19
N GLY A 307 1.27 -14.91 7.52
CA GLY A 307 1.55 -16.02 8.42
C GLY A 307 2.89 -15.92 9.16
N ASN A 308 3.13 -16.85 10.08
CA ASN A 308 4.24 -16.79 11.05
C ASN A 308 5.13 -18.06 11.08
N ASP A 309 5.21 -18.81 9.97
CA ASP A 309 5.97 -20.07 9.89
C ASP A 309 7.42 -19.92 9.39
N GLY A 310 7.82 -18.72 8.97
CA GLY A 310 9.14 -18.40 8.45
C GLY A 310 9.48 -19.08 7.12
N LYS A 311 8.48 -19.58 6.38
CA LYS A 311 8.64 -20.34 5.14
C LYS A 311 7.98 -19.63 3.96
N SER A 312 8.19 -20.19 2.76
CA SER A 312 7.53 -19.76 1.55
C SER A 312 6.15 -20.42 1.31
N THR A 313 5.49 -20.86 2.38
CA THR A 313 4.19 -21.53 2.32
C THR A 313 3.12 -20.51 1.92
N VAL A 314 2.21 -20.86 1.02
CA VAL A 314 1.03 -20.04 0.74
C VAL A 314 -0.04 -20.37 1.79
N LEU A 315 -0.37 -19.41 2.65
CA LEU A 315 -1.40 -19.54 3.67
C LEU A 315 -2.62 -18.69 3.29
N PHE A 316 -3.80 -19.15 3.66
CA PHE A 316 -5.07 -18.49 3.36
C PHE A 316 -5.61 -17.77 4.60
N PRO A 317 -6.21 -16.58 4.46
CA PRO A 317 -6.70 -15.99 3.21
C PRO A 317 -5.70 -15.15 2.40
N ALA A 318 -4.50 -14.88 2.91
CA ALA A 318 -3.51 -14.06 2.22
C ALA A 318 -3.13 -14.58 0.81
N GLY A 319 -3.19 -15.90 0.59
CA GLY A 319 -2.94 -16.54 -0.70
C GLY A 319 -4.06 -16.43 -1.72
N TYR A 320 -5.25 -15.92 -1.37
CA TYR A 320 -6.34 -15.79 -2.35
C TYR A 320 -6.06 -14.64 -3.33
N PRO A 321 -6.26 -14.87 -4.64
CA PRO A 321 -6.25 -13.82 -5.65
C PRO A 321 -7.04 -12.57 -5.25
N GLY A 322 -6.40 -11.41 -5.34
CA GLY A 322 -7.01 -10.12 -4.99
C GLY A 322 -6.87 -9.71 -3.53
N VAL A 323 -6.67 -10.64 -2.59
CA VAL A 323 -6.35 -10.30 -1.19
C VAL A 323 -4.95 -9.69 -1.12
N MET A 324 -4.80 -8.64 -0.31
CA MET A 324 -3.51 -8.00 -0.07
C MET A 324 -2.78 -8.71 1.07
N ALA A 325 -1.79 -9.54 0.73
CA ALA A 325 -0.97 -10.26 1.70
C ALA A 325 0.12 -9.37 2.30
N VAL A 326 0.19 -9.34 3.63
CA VAL A 326 1.12 -8.49 4.38
C VAL A 326 2.09 -9.32 5.23
N GLY A 327 3.37 -9.20 4.93
CA GLY A 327 4.45 -9.74 5.75
C GLY A 327 4.91 -8.78 6.86
N ALA A 328 5.72 -9.28 7.79
CA ALA A 328 6.19 -8.52 8.95
C ALA A 328 7.62 -8.04 8.77
N SER A 329 7.87 -6.76 9.06
CA SER A 329 9.19 -6.16 9.15
C SER A 329 9.68 -6.01 10.59
N THR A 330 11.00 -6.00 10.74
CA THR A 330 11.71 -5.57 11.95
C THR A 330 11.86 -4.05 11.98
N PRO A 331 12.25 -3.45 13.11
CA PRO A 331 12.56 -2.02 13.20
C PRO A 331 13.63 -1.50 12.21
N THR A 332 14.44 -2.40 11.66
CA THR A 332 15.51 -2.09 10.69
C THR A 332 15.11 -2.39 9.25
N ASN A 333 13.81 -2.51 8.95
CA ASN A 333 13.25 -2.85 7.64
C ASN A 333 13.60 -4.26 7.13
N GLY A 334 14.20 -5.14 7.94
CA GLY A 334 14.38 -6.53 7.55
C GLY A 334 13.06 -7.31 7.63
N ARG A 335 12.92 -8.42 6.89
CA ARG A 335 11.81 -9.37 7.10
C ARG A 335 12.00 -10.00 8.49
N ALA A 336 10.96 -10.01 9.30
CA ALA A 336 10.97 -10.74 10.56
C ALA A 336 11.16 -12.23 10.29
N ALA A 337 12.04 -12.90 11.05
CA ALA A 337 12.41 -14.30 10.77
C ALA A 337 11.21 -15.26 10.68
N PHE A 338 10.16 -15.00 11.48
CA PHE A 338 8.91 -15.77 11.48
C PHE A 338 7.99 -15.43 10.30
N SER A 339 8.13 -14.29 9.64
CA SER A 339 7.18 -13.86 8.62
C SER A 339 7.15 -14.84 7.45
N THR A 340 6.01 -15.42 7.17
CA THR A 340 5.79 -16.20 5.94
C THR A 340 5.98 -15.27 4.73
N TYR A 341 6.59 -15.80 3.67
CA TYR A 341 7.04 -15.03 2.51
C TYR A 341 6.71 -15.75 1.19
N GLY A 342 7.00 -15.13 0.05
CA GLY A 342 6.80 -15.73 -1.27
C GLY A 342 6.12 -14.81 -2.27
N THR A 343 5.76 -15.37 -3.42
CA THR A 343 5.18 -14.64 -4.55
C THR A 343 3.77 -14.09 -4.29
N HIS A 344 3.09 -14.57 -3.25
CA HIS A 344 1.77 -14.08 -2.86
C HIS A 344 1.84 -12.76 -2.06
N LEU A 345 3.00 -12.38 -1.51
CA LEU A 345 3.15 -11.13 -0.75
C LEU A 345 2.81 -9.91 -1.61
N SER A 346 2.20 -8.89 -0.99
CA SER A 346 2.04 -7.56 -1.59
C SER A 346 3.12 -6.62 -1.06
N VAL A 347 3.16 -6.40 0.25
CA VAL A 347 4.13 -5.56 0.95
C VAL A 347 4.47 -6.16 2.31
N ILE A 348 5.46 -5.60 2.99
CA ILE A 348 5.68 -5.82 4.43
C ILE A 348 5.35 -4.56 5.23
N ALA A 349 5.05 -4.74 6.50
CA ALA A 349 4.80 -3.65 7.44
C ALA A 349 5.30 -4.02 8.86
N PRO A 350 5.43 -3.06 9.78
CA PRO A 350 5.91 -3.29 11.13
C PRO A 350 5.18 -4.44 11.84
N GLY A 351 5.92 -5.49 12.23
CA GLY A 351 5.33 -6.67 12.86
C GLY A 351 6.13 -7.25 14.02
N VAL A 352 7.19 -6.58 14.47
CA VAL A 352 8.00 -7.01 15.62
C VAL A 352 7.90 -5.97 16.73
N ASP A 353 7.57 -6.41 17.94
CA ASP A 353 7.45 -5.57 19.14
C ASP A 353 6.55 -4.35 18.88
N ILE A 354 5.33 -4.61 18.40
CA ILE A 354 4.34 -3.59 18.10
C ILE A 354 3.51 -3.32 19.35
N TYR A 355 3.58 -2.07 19.83
CA TYR A 355 2.84 -1.61 21.00
C TYR A 355 1.44 -1.14 20.61
N SER A 356 0.40 -1.74 21.18
CA SER A 356 -0.98 -1.38 20.90
C SER A 356 -1.91 -1.75 22.07
N THR A 357 -3.18 -1.37 21.92
CA THR A 357 -4.29 -1.55 22.86
C THR A 357 -4.57 -3.02 23.19
N VAL A 358 -4.96 -3.32 24.43
CA VAL A 358 -5.49 -4.63 24.85
C VAL A 358 -6.70 -4.42 25.78
N PRO A 359 -7.57 -5.42 25.96
CA PRO A 359 -8.79 -5.27 26.77
C PRO A 359 -8.53 -4.73 28.18
N GLY A 360 -9.52 -4.03 28.72
CA GLY A 360 -9.46 -3.39 30.03
C GLY A 360 -8.73 -2.05 30.05
N GLY A 361 -8.62 -1.40 28.88
CA GLY A 361 -7.91 -0.12 28.73
C GLY A 361 -6.39 -0.21 28.80
N GLY A 362 -5.82 -1.41 28.60
CA GLY A 362 -4.40 -1.68 28.70
C GLY A 362 -3.65 -1.57 27.37
N TYR A 363 -2.33 -1.75 27.42
CA TYR A 363 -1.46 -1.76 26.23
C TYR A 363 -0.39 -2.83 26.37
N SER A 364 0.01 -3.46 25.25
CA SER A 364 1.04 -4.50 25.25
C SER A 364 1.83 -4.56 23.95
N LEU A 365 3.03 -5.14 24.00
CA LEU A 365 3.82 -5.52 22.83
C LEU A 365 3.34 -6.87 22.29
N MET A 366 3.15 -6.95 20.98
CA MET A 366 2.95 -8.22 20.26
C MET A 366 3.78 -8.24 18.98
N SER A 367 4.13 -9.46 18.55
CA SER A 367 4.87 -9.71 17.31
C SER A 367 4.12 -10.71 16.44
N GLY A 368 4.06 -10.43 15.14
CA GLY A 368 3.40 -11.28 14.14
C GLY A 368 3.06 -10.51 12.88
N THR A 369 2.83 -11.23 11.79
CA THR A 369 2.20 -10.66 10.58
C THR A 369 0.79 -10.13 10.87
N SER A 370 0.15 -10.64 11.92
CA SER A 370 -1.07 -10.11 12.51
C SER A 370 -0.97 -8.65 12.96
N MET A 371 0.21 -8.17 13.36
CA MET A 371 0.44 -6.76 13.72
C MET A 371 0.88 -5.92 12.51
N ALA A 372 1.40 -6.56 11.46
CA ALA A 372 1.77 -5.88 10.21
C ALA A 372 0.54 -5.53 9.35
N ALA A 373 -0.38 -6.48 9.17
CA ALA A 373 -1.61 -6.29 8.38
C ALA A 373 -2.41 -5.02 8.75
N PRO A 374 -2.69 -4.71 10.04
CA PRO A 374 -3.48 -3.52 10.39
C PRO A 374 -2.80 -2.19 10.07
N HIS A 375 -1.46 -2.15 9.98
CA HIS A 375 -0.78 -0.94 9.49
C HIS A 375 -1.19 -0.66 8.03
N VAL A 376 -1.21 -1.70 7.20
CA VAL A 376 -1.57 -1.60 5.78
C VAL A 376 -3.07 -1.32 5.60
N ALA A 377 -3.93 -1.95 6.41
CA ALA A 377 -5.36 -1.65 6.40
C ALA A 377 -5.65 -0.19 6.79
N GLY A 378 -4.93 0.35 7.79
CA GLY A 378 -5.00 1.75 8.15
C GLY A 378 -4.55 2.69 7.03
N VAL A 379 -3.45 2.38 6.34
CA VAL A 379 -2.99 3.15 5.16
C VAL A 379 -4.03 3.09 4.02
N ALA A 380 -4.60 1.93 3.75
CA ALA A 380 -5.67 1.79 2.75
C ALA A 380 -6.89 2.66 3.10
N ALA A 381 -7.27 2.71 4.38
CA ALA A 381 -8.33 3.60 4.84
C ALA A 381 -7.96 5.09 4.70
N LEU A 382 -6.71 5.50 4.95
CA LEU A 382 -6.25 6.88 4.71
C LEU A 382 -6.34 7.25 3.21
N ILE A 383 -5.96 6.32 2.31
CA ILE A 383 -6.10 6.52 0.86
C ILE A 383 -7.56 6.77 0.49
N LEU A 384 -8.47 5.94 1.00
CA LEU A 384 -9.91 6.06 0.74
C LEU A 384 -10.55 7.29 1.38
N ALA A 385 -9.91 7.89 2.40
CA ALA A 385 -10.35 9.17 2.95
C ALA A 385 -10.14 10.33 1.96
N LEU A 386 -9.04 10.31 1.19
CA LEU A 386 -8.75 11.33 0.15
C LEU A 386 -9.40 10.99 -1.18
N SER A 387 -9.44 9.70 -1.54
CA SER A 387 -9.89 9.21 -2.84
C SER A 387 -10.92 8.09 -2.67
N PRO A 388 -12.14 8.41 -2.21
CA PRO A 388 -13.18 7.40 -1.95
C PRO A 388 -13.66 6.68 -3.22
N GLY A 389 -13.32 7.15 -4.42
CA GLY A 389 -13.71 6.50 -5.67
C GLY A 389 -12.80 5.33 -6.10
N LEU A 390 -11.71 5.05 -5.39
CA LEU A 390 -10.76 4.01 -5.80
C LEU A 390 -11.30 2.60 -5.54
N SER A 391 -11.10 1.72 -6.52
CA SER A 391 -11.36 0.29 -6.37
C SER A 391 -10.28 -0.41 -5.52
N PRO A 392 -10.54 -1.61 -4.99
CA PRO A 392 -9.55 -2.39 -4.26
C PRO A 392 -8.23 -2.58 -5.04
N ALA A 393 -8.31 -2.81 -6.35
CA ALA A 393 -7.15 -2.97 -7.23
C ALA A 393 -6.32 -1.67 -7.38
N GLN A 394 -6.99 -0.52 -7.39
CA GLN A 394 -6.34 0.78 -7.44
C GLN A 394 -5.67 1.13 -6.11
N VAL A 395 -6.34 0.87 -4.97
CA VAL A 395 -5.74 1.05 -3.64
C VAL A 395 -4.53 0.14 -3.45
N ARG A 396 -4.63 -1.13 -3.87
CA ARG A 396 -3.50 -2.07 -3.90
C ARG A 396 -2.34 -1.52 -4.73
N SER A 397 -2.60 -1.09 -5.97
CA SER A 397 -1.57 -0.52 -6.86
C SER A 397 -0.92 0.71 -6.24
N GLN A 398 -1.70 1.57 -5.58
CA GLN A 398 -1.18 2.75 -4.88
C GLN A 398 -0.19 2.32 -3.80
N ILE A 399 -0.58 1.43 -2.90
CA ILE A 399 0.27 0.96 -1.80
C ILE A 399 1.54 0.27 -2.29
N GLU A 400 1.42 -0.66 -3.25
CA GLU A 400 2.56 -1.44 -3.75
C GLU A 400 3.57 -0.56 -4.49
N ARG A 401 3.10 0.37 -5.33
CA ARG A 401 3.99 1.21 -6.15
C ARG A 401 4.61 2.38 -5.40
N THR A 402 4.05 2.76 -4.24
CA THR A 402 4.61 3.80 -3.38
C THR A 402 5.36 3.22 -2.18
N ALA A 403 5.44 1.90 -2.06
CA ALA A 403 6.19 1.24 -0.99
C ALA A 403 7.67 1.68 -1.00
N THR A 404 8.27 1.73 0.19
CA THR A 404 9.70 1.92 0.34
C THR A 404 10.41 0.62 -0.08
N HIS A 405 10.96 0.61 -1.29
CA HIS A 405 11.70 -0.53 -1.83
C HIS A 405 12.96 -0.83 -1.01
N LEU A 406 13.23 -2.12 -0.80
CA LEU A 406 14.40 -2.61 -0.08
C LEU A 406 15.35 -3.27 -1.07
N GLY A 407 16.28 -2.48 -1.60
CA GLY A 407 17.21 -2.92 -2.65
C GLY A 407 16.71 -2.50 -4.04
N SER A 408 16.42 -3.47 -4.90
CA SER A 408 15.93 -3.17 -6.26
C SER A 408 14.48 -2.67 -6.23
N SER A 409 14.05 -1.96 -7.28
CA SER A 409 12.64 -1.58 -7.47
C SER A 409 11.76 -2.72 -8.00
N ALA A 410 12.33 -3.90 -8.22
CA ALA A 410 11.58 -5.09 -8.63
C ALA A 410 10.96 -5.77 -7.39
N PHE A 411 9.91 -6.54 -7.64
CA PHE A 411 9.30 -7.41 -6.63
C PHE A 411 10.34 -8.36 -6.02
N ASP A 412 10.38 -8.47 -4.69
CA ASP A 412 11.19 -9.43 -3.95
C ASP A 412 10.29 -10.38 -3.15
N PRO A 413 10.35 -11.71 -3.36
CA PRO A 413 9.56 -12.65 -2.57
C PRO A 413 9.77 -12.58 -1.05
N GLN A 414 10.86 -11.96 -0.55
CA GLN A 414 11.07 -11.71 0.87
C GLN A 414 10.30 -10.50 1.41
N PHE A 415 10.05 -9.49 0.58
CA PHE A 415 9.54 -8.19 1.05
C PHE A 415 8.32 -7.69 0.25
N GLY A 416 7.85 -8.45 -0.74
CA GLY A 416 6.89 -8.01 -1.73
C GLY A 416 7.45 -6.83 -2.54
N TRP A 417 6.68 -5.76 -2.62
CA TRP A 417 7.11 -4.49 -3.21
C TRP A 417 7.90 -3.59 -2.25
N GLY A 418 8.05 -3.97 -0.98
CA GLY A 418 8.80 -3.22 0.03
C GLY A 418 7.99 -2.95 1.28
N VAL A 419 8.47 -2.02 2.12
CA VAL A 419 7.78 -1.59 3.34
C VAL A 419 6.68 -0.59 2.96
N VAL A 420 5.46 -0.76 3.44
CA VAL A 420 4.37 0.21 3.24
C VAL A 420 4.81 1.62 3.67
N ASN A 421 4.49 2.63 2.85
CA ASN A 421 4.83 4.02 3.11
C ASN A 421 3.57 4.88 3.03
N ALA A 422 3.02 5.25 4.19
CA ALA A 422 1.77 5.98 4.33
C ALA A 422 1.83 7.33 3.60
N ALA A 423 2.87 8.13 3.83
CA ALA A 423 2.98 9.46 3.21
C ALA A 423 3.06 9.39 1.69
N ALA A 424 3.89 8.48 1.15
CA ALA A 424 4.00 8.31 -0.29
C ALA A 424 2.68 7.79 -0.91
N ALA A 425 1.96 6.92 -0.21
CA ALA A 425 0.69 6.38 -0.67
C ALA A 425 -0.43 7.43 -0.76
N LEU A 426 -0.35 8.52 0.01
CA LEU A 426 -1.28 9.66 -0.07
C LEU A 426 -0.89 10.72 -1.12
N GLY A 427 0.21 10.50 -1.84
CA GLY A 427 0.64 11.37 -2.94
C GLY A 427 -0.22 11.23 -4.19
N ALA A 428 0.33 11.66 -5.33
CA ALA A 428 -0.35 11.55 -6.62
C ALA A 428 -0.72 10.09 -6.94
N LEU A 429 -1.91 9.89 -7.50
CA LEU A 429 -2.41 8.56 -7.87
C LEU A 429 -1.52 7.92 -8.93
N VAL A 430 -1.12 6.68 -8.71
CA VAL A 430 -0.35 5.89 -9.66
C VAL A 430 -1.27 5.14 -10.63
N PRO A 431 -0.80 4.82 -11.86
CA PRO A 431 -1.54 3.94 -12.74
C PRO A 431 -1.81 2.57 -12.10
N ASN A 432 -3.05 2.10 -12.24
CA ASN A 432 -3.45 0.75 -11.85
C ASN A 432 -2.65 -0.30 -12.64
N ASN A 433 -2.17 -1.34 -11.96
CA ASN A 433 -1.41 -2.42 -12.58
C ASN A 433 -2.18 -3.75 -12.65
N TYR A 434 -3.48 -3.71 -12.40
CA TYR A 434 -4.29 -4.90 -12.25
C TYR A 434 -5.60 -4.85 -13.05
N GLY A 435 -5.97 -5.98 -13.65
CA GLY A 435 -7.29 -6.23 -14.21
C GLY A 435 -8.02 -7.37 -13.50
N GLN A 436 -9.18 -7.73 -14.03
CA GLN A 436 -9.96 -8.90 -13.62
C GLN A 436 -10.04 -9.89 -14.76
N VAL A 437 -10.10 -11.18 -14.44
CA VAL A 437 -10.30 -12.25 -15.43
C VAL A 437 -11.45 -13.14 -15.02
N GLN A 438 -12.34 -13.46 -15.96
CA GLN A 438 -13.37 -14.48 -15.82
C GLN A 438 -13.17 -15.57 -16.87
N ILE A 439 -13.02 -16.80 -16.41
CA ILE A 439 -12.89 -17.98 -17.27
C ILE A 439 -14.19 -18.78 -17.19
N THR A 440 -14.87 -18.89 -18.32
CA THR A 440 -16.03 -19.78 -18.47
C THR A 440 -15.54 -21.16 -18.91
N VAL A 441 -15.88 -22.20 -18.15
CA VAL A 441 -15.57 -23.59 -18.48
C VAL A 441 -16.80 -24.26 -19.05
N GLN A 442 -16.70 -24.81 -20.25
CA GLN A 442 -17.78 -25.48 -20.95
C GLN A 442 -17.42 -26.91 -21.30
N ASP A 443 -18.41 -27.79 -21.28
CA ASP A 443 -18.27 -29.14 -21.82
C ASP A 443 -18.27 -29.11 -23.36
N ASN A 444 -17.33 -29.81 -24.00
CA ASN A 444 -17.14 -29.73 -25.45
C ASN A 444 -18.25 -30.40 -26.28
N VAL A 445 -19.13 -31.20 -25.66
CA VAL A 445 -20.26 -31.87 -26.35
C VAL A 445 -21.55 -31.09 -26.10
N THR A 446 -21.85 -30.81 -24.84
CA THR A 446 -23.13 -30.20 -24.42
C THR A 446 -23.11 -28.68 -24.48
N MET A 447 -21.92 -28.06 -24.54
CA MET A 447 -21.71 -26.61 -24.45
C MET A 447 -22.24 -25.98 -23.14
N LEU A 448 -22.59 -26.81 -22.15
CA LEU A 448 -23.05 -26.36 -20.84
C LEU A 448 -21.87 -25.99 -19.94
N GLY A 449 -22.11 -25.01 -19.06
CA GLY A 449 -21.15 -24.59 -18.05
C GLY A 449 -20.84 -25.71 -17.05
N VAL A 450 -19.56 -25.91 -16.75
CA VAL A 450 -19.07 -26.95 -15.84
C VAL A 450 -18.70 -26.32 -14.50
N GLY A 451 -19.50 -26.59 -13.47
CA GLY A 451 -19.17 -26.20 -12.09
C GLY A 451 -18.14 -27.13 -11.44
N GLY A 452 -17.39 -26.61 -10.46
CA GLY A 452 -16.34 -27.35 -9.74
C GLY A 452 -15.09 -27.70 -10.54
N ALA A 453 -14.89 -27.14 -11.73
CA ALA A 453 -13.65 -27.28 -12.49
C ALA A 453 -12.52 -26.43 -11.87
N ASP A 454 -11.35 -27.02 -11.72
CA ASP A 454 -10.12 -26.32 -11.35
C ASP A 454 -9.62 -25.52 -12.56
N VAL A 455 -9.39 -24.23 -12.39
CA VAL A 455 -8.90 -23.32 -13.42
C VAL A 455 -7.56 -22.74 -12.98
N VAL A 456 -6.59 -22.80 -13.87
CA VAL A 456 -5.24 -22.26 -13.67
C VAL A 456 -4.98 -21.17 -14.70
N LEU A 457 -4.56 -20.00 -14.21
CA LEU A 457 -3.99 -18.95 -15.05
C LEU A 457 -2.48 -19.08 -15.13
N TRP A 458 -1.97 -18.99 -16.34
CA TRP A 458 -0.55 -19.09 -16.66
C TRP A 458 -0.07 -17.83 -17.32
N VAL A 459 1.20 -17.48 -17.14
CA VAL A 459 1.84 -16.44 -17.95
C VAL A 459 1.77 -16.84 -19.42
N GLY A 460 1.21 -15.95 -20.24
CA GLY A 460 0.89 -16.22 -21.63
C GLY A 460 2.11 -16.10 -22.52
N THR A 461 2.44 -17.20 -23.21
CA THR A 461 3.29 -17.19 -24.41
C THR A 461 2.40 -17.12 -25.64
N ALA A 462 2.96 -16.75 -26.80
CA ALA A 462 2.19 -16.64 -28.05
C ALA A 462 1.47 -17.94 -28.46
N SER A 463 1.92 -19.11 -27.95
CA SER A 463 1.35 -20.42 -28.27
C SER A 463 0.65 -21.12 -27.10
N CYS A 464 0.75 -20.60 -25.88
CA CYS A 464 0.38 -21.30 -24.65
C CYS A 464 1.01 -22.71 -24.50
N LEU A 465 2.10 -23.00 -25.24
CA LEU A 465 2.87 -24.23 -25.14
C LEU A 465 4.01 -24.04 -24.12
N GLY A 466 4.29 -25.07 -23.31
CA GLY A 466 5.36 -25.02 -22.31
C GLY A 466 5.05 -24.12 -21.12
N LEU A 467 3.84 -24.23 -20.56
CA LEU A 467 3.39 -23.48 -19.38
C LEU A 467 4.25 -23.83 -18.16
N THR A 468 5.01 -22.86 -17.65
CA THR A 468 5.95 -23.07 -16.53
C THR A 468 5.71 -22.17 -15.33
N GLN A 469 4.88 -21.14 -15.46
CA GLN A 469 4.61 -20.17 -14.40
C GLN A 469 3.11 -20.01 -14.14
N GLU A 470 2.65 -20.67 -13.07
CA GLU A 470 1.32 -20.48 -12.50
C GLU A 470 1.22 -19.07 -11.89
N VAL A 471 0.11 -18.40 -12.16
CA VAL A 471 -0.16 -17.04 -11.70
C VAL A 471 -1.17 -17.07 -10.58
N GLN A 472 -2.33 -17.68 -10.84
CA GLN A 472 -3.44 -17.81 -9.90
C GLN A 472 -4.24 -19.06 -10.23
N THR A 473 -4.88 -19.63 -9.21
CA THR A 473 -5.84 -20.73 -9.34
C THR A 473 -7.18 -20.34 -8.74
N ALA A 474 -8.25 -20.87 -9.32
CA ALA A 474 -9.61 -20.72 -8.83
C ALA A 474 -10.44 -21.92 -9.29
N GLN A 475 -11.52 -22.21 -8.58
CA GLN A 475 -12.51 -23.16 -9.08
C GLN A 475 -13.68 -22.42 -9.71
N THR A 476 -14.29 -23.01 -10.71
CA THR A 476 -15.58 -22.52 -11.19
C THR A 476 -16.63 -22.73 -10.11
N SER A 477 -17.29 -21.65 -9.69
CA SER A 477 -18.40 -21.71 -8.75
C SER A 477 -19.72 -21.44 -9.47
N PHE A 478 -20.82 -21.47 -8.71
CA PHE A 478 -22.10 -20.88 -9.11
C PHE A 478 -22.06 -19.34 -9.04
N GLY A 479 -20.88 -18.70 -9.07
CA GLY A 479 -20.68 -17.30 -8.73
C GLY A 479 -21.01 -16.99 -7.25
N PRO A 480 -20.77 -15.76 -6.76
CA PRO A 480 -21.44 -15.30 -5.55
C PRO A 480 -22.96 -15.38 -5.79
N PRO A 481 -23.78 -15.66 -4.77
CA PRO A 481 -25.23 -15.71 -4.95
C PRO A 481 -25.73 -14.37 -5.50
N PRO A 482 -26.34 -14.30 -6.69
CA PRO A 482 -26.94 -13.06 -7.17
C PRO A 482 -28.46 -13.17 -7.13
N THR A 483 -29.10 -12.01 -7.05
CA THR A 483 -30.54 -11.82 -7.32
C THR A 483 -30.93 -12.20 -8.76
N THR A 484 -29.97 -12.53 -9.63
CA THR A 484 -30.13 -13.10 -10.97
C THR A 484 -28.97 -14.06 -11.25
N ALA A 485 -29.24 -15.38 -11.29
CA ALA A 485 -28.24 -16.45 -11.40
C ALA A 485 -27.14 -16.16 -12.44
N PRO A 486 -25.85 -16.36 -12.12
CA PRO A 486 -24.80 -16.30 -13.13
C PRO A 486 -24.84 -17.59 -13.96
N PRO A 487 -24.25 -17.60 -15.17
CA PRO A 487 -24.10 -18.85 -15.90
C PRO A 487 -23.18 -19.78 -15.10
N LEU A 488 -23.61 -21.03 -14.93
CA LEU A 488 -22.81 -22.14 -14.41
C LEU A 488 -21.39 -22.13 -15.02
N GLY A 489 -20.37 -22.48 -14.22
CA GLY A 489 -19.04 -22.79 -14.73
C GLY A 489 -18.09 -21.60 -14.92
N VAL A 490 -18.21 -20.53 -14.11
CA VAL A 490 -17.30 -19.37 -14.19
C VAL A 490 -16.32 -19.37 -13.02
N ALA A 491 -15.03 -19.22 -13.32
CA ALA A 491 -13.97 -18.97 -12.36
C ALA A 491 -13.54 -17.50 -12.42
N SER A 492 -13.51 -16.82 -11.28
CA SER A 492 -13.15 -15.40 -11.16
C SER A 492 -11.77 -15.20 -10.56
N PHE A 493 -10.99 -14.33 -11.19
CA PHE A 493 -9.64 -13.95 -10.79
C PHE A 493 -9.58 -12.44 -10.59
N ASN A 494 -9.24 -12.04 -9.37
CA ASN A 494 -9.14 -10.65 -8.96
C ASN A 494 -7.68 -10.21 -8.86
N ALA A 495 -7.44 -8.93 -9.12
CA ALA A 495 -6.12 -8.32 -9.16
C ALA A 495 -5.11 -9.14 -9.99
N VAL A 496 -5.47 -9.51 -11.22
CA VAL A 496 -4.54 -10.16 -12.16
C VAL A 496 -3.62 -9.08 -12.71
N PRO A 497 -2.28 -9.22 -12.60
CA PRO A 497 -1.36 -8.22 -13.15
C PRO A 497 -1.64 -7.98 -14.64
N VAL A 498 -1.29 -6.80 -15.14
CA VAL A 498 -1.34 -6.57 -16.59
C VAL A 498 -0.34 -7.46 -17.31
N GLY A 499 -0.76 -8.04 -18.43
CA GLY A 499 0.07 -9.01 -19.13
C GLY A 499 -0.71 -9.85 -20.12
N SER A 500 -0.03 -10.82 -20.70
CA SER A 500 -0.66 -11.87 -21.51
C SER A 500 -0.76 -13.13 -20.68
N TYR A 501 -1.88 -13.86 -20.81
CA TYR A 501 -2.20 -15.03 -20.01
C TYR A 501 -2.81 -16.14 -20.85
N CYS A 502 -2.67 -17.38 -20.39
CA CYS A 502 -3.38 -18.55 -20.87
C CYS A 502 -4.18 -19.16 -19.72
N ALA A 503 -5.26 -19.87 -20.03
CA ALA A 503 -6.06 -20.57 -19.03
C ALA A 503 -6.15 -22.06 -19.36
N SER A 504 -6.06 -22.91 -18.36
CA SER A 504 -6.40 -24.34 -18.45
C SER A 504 -7.46 -24.67 -17.42
N ALA A 505 -8.35 -25.61 -17.74
CA ALA A 505 -9.35 -26.11 -16.81
C ALA A 505 -9.35 -27.64 -16.77
N SER A 506 -9.66 -28.22 -15.62
CA SER A 506 -9.80 -29.67 -15.46
C SER A 506 -10.84 -30.02 -14.40
N THR A 507 -11.43 -31.19 -14.54
CA THR A 507 -12.17 -31.88 -13.49
C THR A 507 -11.50 -33.24 -13.21
N THR A 508 -12.05 -34.02 -12.29
CA THR A 508 -11.58 -35.39 -12.02
C THR A 508 -11.70 -36.32 -13.23
N THR A 509 -12.63 -36.05 -14.14
CA THR A 509 -12.99 -36.93 -15.27
C THR A 509 -12.82 -36.29 -16.65
N LYS A 510 -12.45 -35.01 -16.72
CA LYS A 510 -12.31 -34.26 -17.97
C LYS A 510 -11.11 -33.34 -17.90
N LYS A 511 -10.38 -33.21 -19.01
CA LYS A 511 -9.27 -32.24 -19.14
C LYS A 511 -9.57 -31.25 -20.25
N GLY A 512 -9.28 -29.98 -20.00
CA GLY A 512 -9.35 -28.93 -20.99
C GLY A 512 -8.17 -28.94 -21.93
N THR A 513 -8.42 -28.62 -23.19
CA THR A 513 -7.41 -28.03 -24.06
C THR A 513 -7.14 -26.59 -23.59
N THR A 514 -5.87 -26.19 -23.48
CA THR A 514 -5.47 -24.84 -23.05
C THR A 514 -6.13 -23.78 -23.93
N ALA A 515 -6.74 -22.75 -23.32
CA ALA A 515 -7.32 -21.62 -24.04
C ALA A 515 -6.26 -20.83 -24.81
N ALA A 516 -6.70 -20.16 -25.88
CA ALA A 516 -5.90 -19.19 -26.62
C ALA A 516 -5.43 -18.05 -25.69
N PRO A 517 -4.27 -17.44 -25.96
CA PRO A 517 -3.74 -16.39 -25.11
C PRO A 517 -4.65 -15.16 -25.14
N PHE A 518 -4.86 -14.53 -23.98
CA PHE A 518 -5.63 -13.30 -23.83
C PHE A 518 -4.82 -12.26 -23.03
N ALA A 519 -5.09 -10.98 -23.28
CA ALA A 519 -4.41 -9.88 -22.63
C ALA A 519 -5.26 -9.29 -21.49
N VAL A 520 -4.63 -9.04 -20.35
CA VAL A 520 -5.23 -8.33 -19.22
C VAL A 520 -4.76 -6.88 -19.25
N SER A 521 -5.71 -5.96 -19.27
CA SER A 521 -5.47 -4.51 -19.25
C SER A 521 -5.83 -3.90 -17.89
N PRO A 522 -5.25 -2.74 -17.52
CA PRO A 522 -5.57 -2.05 -16.27
C PRO A 522 -7.06 -1.77 -16.11
N GLY A 523 -7.65 -2.22 -15.00
CA GLY A 523 -9.03 -1.89 -14.61
C GLY A 523 -10.12 -2.52 -15.49
N THR A 524 -9.76 -3.42 -16.41
CA THR A 524 -10.71 -4.08 -17.30
C THR A 524 -11.03 -5.49 -16.83
N LEU A 525 -12.27 -5.93 -17.06
CA LEU A 525 -12.65 -7.34 -17.01
C LEU A 525 -12.32 -8.00 -18.35
N THR A 526 -11.51 -9.04 -18.30
CA THR A 526 -11.20 -9.90 -19.46
C THR A 526 -11.94 -11.21 -19.33
N THR A 527 -12.67 -11.62 -20.37
CA THR A 527 -13.41 -12.89 -20.38
C THR A 527 -12.78 -13.84 -21.38
N ALA A 528 -12.62 -15.11 -20.99
CA ALA A 528 -12.21 -16.18 -21.90
C ALA A 528 -12.98 -17.47 -21.62
N THR A 529 -13.00 -18.37 -22.60
CA THR A 529 -13.69 -19.67 -22.50
C THR A 529 -12.70 -20.81 -22.66
N VAL A 530 -12.80 -21.81 -21.78
CA VAL A 530 -12.07 -23.08 -21.86
C VAL A 530 -13.07 -24.20 -22.08
N THR A 531 -12.85 -25.04 -23.09
CA THR A 531 -13.64 -26.24 -23.32
C THR A 531 -12.94 -27.47 -22.74
N ILE A 532 -13.69 -28.33 -22.04
CA ILE A 532 -13.18 -29.59 -21.48
C ILE A 532 -13.84 -30.80 -22.14
N SER A 533 -13.08 -31.87 -22.29
CA SER A 533 -13.54 -33.17 -22.82
C SER A 533 -13.09 -34.32 -21.90
N PRO A 534 -13.75 -35.49 -21.96
CA PRO A 534 -13.31 -36.69 -21.25
C PRO A 534 -11.84 -37.05 -21.50
#